data_AF-A0A166Q991-F1
#
_entry.id   AF-A0A166Q991-F1
#
_cell.length_a   1.000
_cell.length_b   1.000
_cell.length_c   1.000
_cell.angle_alpha   90.00
_cell.angle_beta   90.00
_cell.angle_gamma   90.00
#
_symmetry.space_group_name_H-M   'P 1'
#
loop_
_entity.id
_entity.type
_entity.pdbx_description
1 polymer ?
#
loop_
_entity_poly.entity_id
_entity_poly.type
_entity_poly.pdbx_seq_one_letter_code
_entity_poly.pdbx_strand_id
1 'polypeptide(L)'
;MKAITPLAGLRILDLTELLPGPYATQQLAEMGAEVIKVERPAGDAARVMFPDLFAVVNRGKKSISLNLKDDTDRTVFLRLAERADVVIEGYRPGVTTRLSIDYETLSALNPGLVYCSVSGYGQTGPARNWPGHDLNYAAMSGAAAISGAPDGPPEYTTGVPIGDLSAAMYAIITILAALRARDVTGRGQYLDVSITDALASWVAPRYGVWDAARRAGREVTKADILRRAAYGIFQASDGKFITIGAIETHFFRRLIRATGLTGFDDPELDDYAARTARTEDIQAALAPLIGAKPYGLWAKVFEAEDVPFAPVNALKDLANAIDDHFGSGHVGCLVGRQKRYRPGYFCRLGRALHDRCPKYILLTVRVSQAERNHRRNQMCRRSCTLSIQDFFRDGHSCVLSMKHGPDQSYTKGRTLSLPPICAISPKPNSPAPFAHQLVAEIGTGEAHLRQSNVAERMHGSPGLQLHNGRPS
;
A
#
# COMPACT_ATOMS: atom_id res chain seq x y z
N MET A 1 -24.18 -8.92 -7.19
CA MET A 1 -23.35 -8.08 -8.08
C MET A 1 -21.89 -8.36 -7.76
N LYS A 2 -21.03 -8.59 -8.76
CA LYS A 2 -19.59 -8.80 -8.53
C LYS A 2 -19.02 -7.52 -7.90
N ALA A 3 -18.33 -7.63 -6.79
CA ALA A 3 -17.67 -6.50 -6.15
C ALA A 3 -16.74 -5.80 -7.16
N ILE A 4 -17.01 -4.54 -7.48
CA ILE A 4 -16.15 -3.72 -8.32
C ILE A 4 -15.21 -2.98 -7.38
N THR A 5 -13.91 -3.24 -7.50
CA THR A 5 -12.88 -2.45 -6.83
C THR A 5 -12.73 -1.09 -7.52
N PRO A 6 -12.40 0.01 -6.81
CA PRO A 6 -12.44 1.37 -7.36
C PRO A 6 -11.64 1.60 -8.65
N LEU A 7 -10.50 0.91 -8.79
CA LEU A 7 -9.61 1.03 -9.95
C LEU A 7 -9.69 -0.20 -10.87
N ALA A 8 -10.76 -1.00 -10.75
CA ALA A 8 -10.97 -2.14 -11.64
C ALA A 8 -10.99 -1.68 -13.11
N GLY A 9 -10.23 -2.38 -13.96
CA GLY A 9 -10.14 -2.07 -15.38
C GLY A 9 -8.99 -1.12 -15.75
N LEU A 10 -8.35 -0.47 -14.77
CA LEU A 10 -7.16 0.34 -15.04
C LEU A 10 -5.89 -0.54 -15.13
N ARG A 11 -5.01 -0.22 -16.08
CA ARG A 11 -3.69 -0.84 -16.24
C ARG A 11 -2.57 0.16 -15.99
N ILE A 12 -1.61 -0.24 -15.16
CA ILE A 12 -0.45 0.56 -14.78
C ILE A 12 0.83 -0.16 -15.17
N LEU A 13 1.73 0.53 -15.87
CA LEU A 13 3.10 0.10 -16.08
C LEU A 13 4.00 0.75 -15.03
N ASP A 14 4.62 -0.09 -14.19
CA ASP A 14 5.46 0.31 -13.08
C ASP A 14 6.94 0.04 -13.42
N LEU A 15 7.68 1.07 -13.82
CA LEU A 15 9.12 1.01 -14.09
C LEU A 15 9.95 1.41 -12.86
N THR A 16 9.31 1.64 -11.72
CA THR A 16 9.98 2.14 -10.52
C THR A 16 10.76 1.03 -9.83
N GLU A 17 11.89 1.38 -9.22
CA GLU A 17 12.70 0.50 -8.37
C GLU A 17 12.71 1.03 -6.92
N LEU A 18 13.04 0.19 -5.94
CA LEU A 18 13.16 0.57 -4.52
C LEU A 18 11.89 1.23 -3.95
N LEU A 19 12.02 2.34 -3.24
CA LEU A 19 10.95 3.29 -2.89
C LEU A 19 11.25 4.59 -3.66
N PRO A 20 10.26 5.46 -3.90
CA PRO A 20 8.88 5.46 -3.40
C PRO A 20 7.86 4.75 -4.32
N GLY A 21 8.18 4.61 -5.60
CA GLY A 21 7.24 4.19 -6.64
C GLY A 21 6.55 2.85 -6.38
N PRO A 22 7.25 1.78 -5.95
CA PRO A 22 6.64 0.50 -5.69
C PRO A 22 5.57 0.53 -4.60
N TYR A 23 5.73 1.37 -3.56
CA TYR A 23 4.69 1.58 -2.55
C TYR A 23 3.46 2.24 -3.17
N ALA A 24 3.64 3.29 -3.98
CA ALA A 24 2.54 3.96 -4.66
C ALA A 24 1.72 2.99 -5.53
N THR A 25 2.39 2.22 -6.38
CA THR A 25 1.72 1.28 -7.29
C THR A 25 1.15 0.06 -6.57
N GLN A 26 1.72 -0.35 -5.44
CA GLN A 26 1.12 -1.40 -4.62
C GLN A 26 -0.19 -0.95 -3.99
N GLN A 27 -0.30 0.30 -3.54
CA GLN A 27 -1.57 0.86 -3.06
C GLN A 27 -2.61 0.96 -4.20
N LEU A 28 -2.20 1.36 -5.41
CA LEU A 28 -3.06 1.37 -6.60
C LEU A 28 -3.53 -0.06 -6.99
N ALA A 29 -2.65 -1.06 -6.89
CA ALA A 29 -3.02 -2.47 -7.11
C ALA A 29 -4.08 -2.95 -6.11
N GLU A 30 -3.96 -2.57 -4.83
CA GLU A 30 -4.94 -2.92 -3.81
C GLU A 30 -6.29 -2.23 -3.99
N MET A 31 -6.28 -1.04 -4.59
CA MET A 31 -7.50 -0.38 -5.05
C MET A 31 -8.10 -1.01 -6.32
N GLY A 32 -7.45 -2.03 -6.88
CA GLY A 32 -7.99 -2.86 -7.96
C GLY A 32 -7.35 -2.69 -9.34
N ALA A 33 -6.32 -1.85 -9.46
CA ALA A 33 -5.62 -1.67 -10.74
C ALA A 33 -4.78 -2.91 -11.09
N GLU A 34 -4.69 -3.22 -12.39
CA GLU A 34 -3.72 -4.19 -12.90
C GLU A 34 -2.35 -3.51 -13.00
N VAL A 35 -1.43 -3.87 -12.11
CA VAL A 35 -0.06 -3.32 -12.14
C VAL A 35 0.90 -4.34 -12.75
N ILE A 36 1.61 -3.91 -13.78
CA ILE A 36 2.67 -4.68 -14.45
C ILE A 36 4.00 -3.99 -14.16
N LYS A 37 4.82 -4.61 -13.32
CA LYS A 37 6.18 -4.15 -13.05
C LYS A 37 7.07 -4.48 -14.24
N VAL A 38 7.69 -3.47 -14.83
CA VAL A 38 8.63 -3.60 -15.94
C VAL A 38 10.04 -3.45 -15.36
N GLU A 39 10.77 -4.56 -15.35
CA GLU A 39 12.09 -4.64 -14.73
C GLU A 39 13.18 -4.77 -15.79
N ARG A 40 14.36 -4.22 -15.52
CA ARG A 40 15.56 -4.56 -16.30
C ARG A 40 15.91 -6.05 -16.13
N PRO A 41 16.71 -6.66 -17.02
CA PRO A 41 17.10 -8.07 -16.90
C PRO A 41 17.72 -8.48 -15.57
N ALA A 42 18.39 -7.55 -14.88
CA ALA A 42 18.94 -7.78 -13.54
C ALA A 42 17.88 -7.75 -12.41
N GLY A 43 16.65 -7.37 -12.72
CA GLY A 43 15.58 -7.12 -11.75
C GLY A 43 15.73 -5.77 -11.02
N ASP A 44 14.69 -5.44 -10.25
CA ASP A 44 14.73 -4.38 -9.24
C ASP A 44 15.82 -4.67 -8.19
N ALA A 45 16.66 -3.67 -7.88
CA ALA A 45 17.72 -3.80 -6.87
C ALA A 45 17.21 -4.25 -5.48
N ALA A 46 15.97 -3.88 -5.12
CA ALA A 46 15.33 -4.29 -3.87
C ALA A 46 15.19 -5.81 -3.73
N ARG A 47 15.14 -6.57 -4.84
CA ARG A 47 15.07 -8.04 -4.78
C ARG A 47 16.28 -8.66 -4.09
N VAL A 48 17.44 -8.01 -4.19
CA VAL A 48 18.70 -8.46 -3.59
C VAL A 48 18.99 -7.72 -2.29
N MET A 49 18.84 -6.40 -2.29
CA MET A 49 19.21 -5.58 -1.14
C MET A 49 18.21 -5.68 0.01
N PHE A 50 16.91 -5.74 -0.30
CA PHE A 50 15.82 -5.68 0.68
C PHE A 50 14.68 -6.64 0.30
N PRO A 51 14.94 -7.96 0.24
CA PRO A 51 13.99 -8.93 -0.32
C PRO A 51 12.63 -8.96 0.38
N ASP A 52 12.61 -8.76 1.70
CA ASP A 52 11.35 -8.72 2.46
C ASP A 52 10.57 -7.42 2.23
N LEU A 53 11.25 -6.28 2.09
CA LEU A 53 10.61 -5.02 1.67
C LEU A 53 10.03 -5.17 0.27
N PHE A 54 10.81 -5.72 -0.67
CA PHE A 54 10.37 -5.96 -2.04
C PHE A 54 9.08 -6.80 -2.07
N ALA A 55 9.02 -7.87 -1.27
CA ALA A 55 7.85 -8.73 -1.18
C ALA A 55 6.60 -8.02 -0.65
N VAL A 56 6.77 -7.01 0.22
CA VAL A 56 5.66 -6.19 0.75
C VAL A 56 5.17 -5.22 -0.31
N VAL A 57 6.06 -4.41 -0.89
CA VAL A 57 5.69 -3.29 -1.79
C VAL A 57 5.53 -3.71 -3.26
N ASN A 58 5.65 -4.99 -3.59
CA ASN A 58 5.37 -5.51 -4.94
C ASN A 58 4.36 -6.66 -4.96
N ARG A 59 3.66 -6.90 -3.84
CA ARG A 59 2.60 -7.92 -3.78
C ARG A 59 1.47 -7.61 -4.77
N GLY A 60 0.90 -8.65 -5.36
CA GLY A 60 -0.23 -8.54 -6.30
C GLY A 60 0.14 -8.03 -7.70
N LYS A 61 1.36 -7.52 -7.91
CA LYS A 61 1.82 -7.05 -9.23
C LYS A 61 2.18 -8.23 -10.15
N LYS A 62 1.96 -8.04 -11.45
CA LYS A 62 2.59 -8.85 -12.50
C LYS A 62 4.00 -8.31 -12.74
N SER A 63 4.88 -9.11 -13.35
CA SER A 63 6.25 -8.68 -13.68
C SER A 63 6.63 -9.13 -15.09
N ILE A 64 7.34 -8.27 -15.81
CA ILE A 64 7.98 -8.55 -17.09
C ILE A 64 9.40 -7.98 -17.06
N SER A 65 10.36 -8.73 -17.59
CA SER A 65 11.74 -8.28 -17.74
C SER A 65 11.97 -7.78 -19.16
N LEU A 66 12.38 -6.52 -19.33
CA LEU A 66 12.68 -5.89 -20.61
C LEU A 66 14.00 -5.11 -20.54
N ASN A 67 14.86 -5.29 -21.53
CA ASN A 67 16.00 -4.42 -21.76
C ASN A 67 15.60 -3.27 -22.69
N LEU A 68 15.17 -2.12 -22.15
CA LEU A 68 14.68 -0.99 -22.96
C LEU A 68 15.74 -0.33 -23.88
N LYS A 69 17.01 -0.75 -23.78
CA LYS A 69 18.06 -0.37 -24.74
C LYS A 69 18.02 -1.20 -26.02
N ASP A 70 17.40 -2.38 -25.98
CA ASP A 70 17.17 -3.22 -27.14
C ASP A 70 15.88 -2.79 -27.85
N ASP A 71 15.93 -2.66 -29.17
CA ASP A 71 14.81 -2.16 -29.96
C ASP A 71 13.60 -3.11 -29.94
N THR A 72 13.85 -4.42 -29.83
CA THR A 72 12.80 -5.45 -29.76
C THR A 72 12.04 -5.32 -28.45
N ASP A 73 12.76 -5.26 -27.33
CA ASP A 73 12.17 -5.10 -26.00
C ASP A 73 11.49 -3.73 -25.84
N ARG A 74 12.08 -2.67 -26.40
CA ARG A 74 11.45 -1.35 -26.45
C ARG A 74 10.14 -1.39 -27.24
N THR A 75 10.09 -2.09 -28.37
CA THR A 75 8.85 -2.27 -29.15
C THR A 75 7.77 -3.00 -28.33
N VAL A 76 8.16 -4.01 -27.54
CA VAL A 76 7.23 -4.69 -26.61
C VAL A 76 6.69 -3.71 -25.57
N PHE A 77 7.55 -2.88 -24.97
CA PHE A 77 7.14 -1.86 -24.01
C PHE A 77 6.16 -0.84 -24.61
N LEU A 78 6.45 -0.31 -25.80
CA LEU A 78 5.59 0.68 -26.48
C LEU A 78 4.18 0.11 -26.73
N ARG A 79 4.07 -1.17 -27.11
CA ARG A 79 2.78 -1.87 -27.27
C ARG A 79 2.02 -2.06 -25.95
N LEU A 80 2.74 -2.20 -24.84
CA LEU A 80 2.11 -2.22 -23.51
C LEU A 80 1.61 -0.82 -23.13
N ALA A 81 2.41 0.22 -23.38
CA ALA A 81 2.10 1.62 -23.06
C ALA A 81 0.90 2.16 -23.87
N GLU A 82 0.73 1.72 -25.12
CA GLU A 82 -0.44 2.01 -25.96
C GLU A 82 -1.77 1.64 -25.27
N ARG A 83 -1.74 0.64 -24.38
CA ARG A 83 -2.93 0.11 -23.69
C ARG A 83 -2.92 0.38 -22.19
N ALA A 84 -1.97 1.17 -21.71
CA ALA A 84 -1.86 1.50 -20.30
C ALA A 84 -2.69 2.76 -20.00
N ASP A 85 -3.28 2.81 -18.81
CA ASP A 85 -3.88 4.03 -18.29
C ASP A 85 -2.83 4.93 -17.64
N VAL A 86 -1.83 4.29 -17.00
CA VAL A 86 -0.77 4.97 -16.26
C VAL A 86 0.58 4.34 -16.58
N VAL A 87 1.59 5.18 -16.80
CA VAL A 87 3.01 4.81 -16.73
C VAL A 87 3.62 5.56 -15.57
N ILE A 88 4.34 4.86 -14.69
CA ILE A 88 5.08 5.47 -13.60
C ILE A 88 6.54 4.98 -13.59
N GLU A 89 7.46 5.92 -13.44
CA GLU A 89 8.89 5.66 -13.44
C GLU A 89 9.64 6.52 -12.41
N GLY A 90 10.83 6.07 -12.03
CA GLY A 90 11.66 6.71 -11.00
C GLY A 90 13.10 6.92 -11.43
N TYR A 91 13.34 7.15 -12.72
CA TYR A 91 14.66 7.38 -13.27
C TYR A 91 15.12 8.82 -13.07
N ARG A 92 16.43 9.03 -13.20
CA ARG A 92 17.00 10.37 -13.23
C ARG A 92 16.51 11.15 -14.45
N PRO A 93 16.41 12.49 -14.37
CA PRO A 93 16.02 13.31 -15.51
C PRO A 93 16.81 13.00 -16.78
N GLY A 94 16.10 12.90 -17.90
CA GLY A 94 16.65 12.62 -19.23
C GLY A 94 16.90 11.14 -19.56
N VAL A 95 16.79 10.21 -18.60
CA VAL A 95 16.95 8.77 -18.87
C VAL A 95 15.85 8.27 -19.81
N THR A 96 14.60 8.65 -19.57
CA THR A 96 13.43 8.21 -20.33
C THR A 96 13.45 8.72 -21.76
N THR A 97 13.91 9.95 -21.99
CA THR A 97 14.13 10.51 -23.33
C THR A 97 15.17 9.71 -24.11
N ARG A 98 16.30 9.36 -23.47
CA ARG A 98 17.35 8.54 -24.11
C ARG A 98 16.87 7.11 -24.43
N LEU A 99 15.91 6.61 -23.66
CA LEU A 99 15.27 5.31 -23.89
C LEU A 99 14.06 5.40 -24.82
N SER A 100 13.68 6.59 -25.29
CA SER A 100 12.47 6.85 -26.09
C SER A 100 11.20 6.28 -25.46
N ILE A 101 11.06 6.50 -24.14
CA ILE A 101 9.89 6.13 -23.35
C ILE A 101 9.42 7.30 -22.46
N ASP A 102 9.85 8.52 -22.79
CA ASP A 102 9.39 9.74 -22.13
C ASP A 102 7.91 10.04 -22.47
N TYR A 103 7.33 10.99 -21.74
CA TYR A 103 5.94 11.36 -21.90
C TYR A 103 5.58 11.82 -23.32
N GLU A 104 6.46 12.54 -24.03
CA GLU A 104 6.11 13.05 -25.37
C GLU A 104 6.06 11.92 -26.38
N THR A 105 7.00 10.97 -26.26
CA THR A 105 6.99 9.74 -27.05
C THR A 105 5.74 8.91 -26.77
N LEU A 106 5.38 8.69 -25.50
CA LEU A 106 4.27 7.79 -25.15
C LEU A 106 2.89 8.44 -25.33
N SER A 107 2.75 9.74 -25.10
CA SER A 107 1.47 10.46 -25.26
C SER A 107 1.08 10.63 -26.73
N ALA A 108 2.06 10.64 -27.65
CA ALA A 108 1.80 10.58 -29.09
C ALA A 108 1.14 9.25 -29.50
N LEU A 109 1.51 8.15 -28.84
CA LEU A 109 0.93 6.81 -29.06
C LEU A 109 -0.40 6.63 -28.31
N ASN A 110 -0.51 7.20 -27.12
CA ASN A 110 -1.67 7.10 -26.25
C ASN A 110 -2.00 8.48 -25.66
N PRO A 111 -2.86 9.28 -26.33
CA PRO A 111 -3.23 10.62 -25.85
C PRO A 111 -3.96 10.66 -24.51
N GLY A 112 -4.47 9.52 -24.04
CA GLY A 112 -5.12 9.35 -22.73
C GLY A 112 -4.17 8.93 -21.61
N LEU A 113 -2.86 8.78 -21.88
CA LEU A 113 -1.89 8.27 -20.92
C LEU A 113 -1.63 9.28 -19.79
N VAL A 114 -1.80 8.84 -18.54
CA VAL A 114 -1.23 9.53 -17.39
C VAL A 114 0.21 9.05 -17.20
N TYR A 115 1.17 9.96 -17.24
CA TYR A 115 2.59 9.64 -17.04
C TYR A 115 3.08 10.30 -15.77
N CYS A 116 3.60 9.51 -14.83
CA CYS A 116 4.13 10.00 -13.56
C CYS A 116 5.63 9.72 -13.46
N SER A 117 6.41 10.80 -13.39
CA SER A 117 7.82 10.73 -13.02
C SER A 117 7.94 11.01 -11.53
N VAL A 118 8.58 10.10 -10.78
CA VAL A 118 8.88 10.32 -9.36
C VAL A 118 10.38 10.36 -9.14
N SER A 119 10.94 11.54 -8.88
CA SER A 119 12.39 11.75 -8.76
C SER A 119 12.76 12.50 -7.48
N GLY A 120 14.03 12.43 -7.08
CA GLY A 120 14.48 12.99 -5.80
C GLY A 120 14.25 14.49 -5.63
N TYR A 121 14.50 15.25 -6.70
CA TYR A 121 14.49 16.72 -6.69
C TYR A 121 13.63 17.32 -7.81
N GLY A 122 12.75 16.52 -8.43
CA GLY A 122 11.96 16.91 -9.59
C GLY A 122 12.73 16.85 -10.91
N GLN A 123 12.02 17.08 -12.01
CA GLN A 123 12.57 17.01 -13.37
C GLN A 123 13.16 18.36 -13.82
N THR A 124 13.01 19.41 -13.01
CA THR A 124 13.47 20.77 -13.27
C THR A 124 14.31 21.33 -12.11
N GLY A 125 14.90 22.52 -12.30
CA GLY A 125 15.73 23.17 -11.28
C GLY A 125 17.19 22.69 -11.22
N PRO A 126 18.01 23.33 -10.35
CA PRO A 126 19.45 23.10 -10.30
C PRO A 126 19.86 21.77 -9.66
N ALA A 127 19.04 21.24 -8.73
CA ALA A 127 19.31 20.01 -8.01
C ALA A 127 18.82 18.74 -8.74
N ARG A 128 18.12 18.87 -9.89
CA ARG A 128 17.44 17.76 -10.57
C ARG A 128 18.31 16.52 -10.85
N ASN A 129 19.62 16.73 -11.04
CA ASN A 129 20.58 15.67 -11.36
C ASN A 129 21.33 15.11 -10.15
N TRP A 130 21.11 15.66 -8.95
CA TRP A 130 21.81 15.24 -7.74
C TRP A 130 21.40 13.80 -7.36
N PRO A 131 22.35 12.96 -6.91
CA PRO A 131 22.00 11.71 -6.26
C PRO A 131 21.35 11.99 -4.91
N GLY A 132 20.46 11.10 -4.46
CA GLY A 132 19.93 11.17 -3.11
C GLY A 132 19.27 9.87 -2.70
N HIS A 133 19.12 9.72 -1.40
CA HIS A 133 18.20 8.81 -0.75
C HIS A 133 17.33 9.60 0.22
N ASP A 134 16.34 8.94 0.80
CA ASP A 134 15.37 9.50 1.73
C ASP A 134 15.96 10.51 2.75
N LEU A 135 17.10 10.20 3.38
CA LEU A 135 17.80 11.13 4.29
C LEU A 135 18.22 12.45 3.62
N ASN A 136 18.73 12.42 2.39
CA ASN A 136 19.13 13.62 1.65
C ASN A 136 17.92 14.50 1.33
N TYR A 137 16.79 13.89 1.00
CA TYR A 137 15.54 14.61 0.73
C TYR A 137 14.95 15.19 2.02
N ALA A 138 15.02 14.45 3.12
CA ALA A 138 14.66 14.93 4.46
C ALA A 138 15.52 16.10 4.93
N ALA A 139 16.82 16.10 4.61
CA ALA A 139 17.69 17.23 4.89
C ALA A 139 17.29 18.46 4.06
N MET A 140 17.15 18.31 2.74
CA MET A 140 16.84 19.41 1.82
C MET A 140 15.44 20.02 2.04
N SER A 141 14.46 19.21 2.45
CA SER A 141 13.10 19.68 2.77
C SER A 141 12.99 20.37 4.13
N GLY A 142 14.05 20.36 4.94
CA GLY A 142 14.06 20.88 6.31
C GLY A 142 13.53 19.91 7.36
N ALA A 143 13.02 18.73 6.98
CA ALA A 143 12.48 17.75 7.90
C ALA A 143 13.52 17.23 8.92
N ALA A 144 14.76 16.99 8.48
CA ALA A 144 15.84 16.55 9.37
C ALA A 144 16.24 17.61 10.41
N ALA A 145 16.10 18.91 10.06
CA ALA A 145 16.42 20.01 10.96
C ALA A 145 15.43 20.14 12.12
N ILE A 146 14.21 19.61 11.96
CA ILE A 146 13.14 19.68 12.97
C ILE A 146 12.81 18.31 13.57
N SER A 147 13.76 17.37 13.52
CA SER A 147 13.62 16.00 14.02
C SER A 147 14.72 15.70 15.07
N GLY A 148 14.50 14.62 15.84
CA GLY A 148 15.37 14.20 16.96
C GLY A 148 15.05 14.90 18.29
N ALA A 149 16.01 14.86 19.21
CA ALA A 149 15.87 15.49 20.53
C ALA A 149 15.78 17.03 20.41
N PRO A 150 14.86 17.72 21.12
CA PRO A 150 14.63 19.18 21.03
C PRO A 150 15.89 20.05 21.03
N ASP A 151 16.83 19.80 21.94
CA ASP A 151 18.07 20.58 22.07
C ASP A 151 19.29 19.89 21.43
N GLY A 152 19.08 18.76 20.77
CA GLY A 152 20.14 18.00 20.09
C GLY A 152 20.48 18.55 18.70
N PRO A 153 21.55 18.04 18.06
CA PRO A 153 21.82 18.33 16.66
C PRO A 153 20.67 17.85 15.75
N PRO A 154 20.59 18.31 14.48
CA PRO A 154 19.69 17.72 13.50
C PRO A 154 19.88 16.20 13.41
N GLU A 155 18.76 15.47 13.42
CA GLU A 155 18.77 14.02 13.43
C GLU A 155 17.56 13.49 12.66
N TYR A 156 17.73 12.41 11.89
CA TYR A 156 16.65 11.79 11.13
C TYR A 156 16.23 10.46 11.78
N THR A 157 15.42 10.57 12.84
CA THR A 157 14.98 9.46 13.71
C THR A 157 13.49 9.18 13.57
N THR A 158 13.05 8.83 12.36
CA THR A 158 11.65 8.47 12.10
C THR A 158 11.42 6.96 12.14
N GLY A 159 12.45 6.16 11.83
CA GLY A 159 12.32 4.72 11.56
C GLY A 159 11.45 4.40 10.33
N VAL A 160 10.99 5.43 9.62
CA VAL A 160 10.06 5.39 8.48
C VAL A 160 10.63 6.31 7.41
N PRO A 161 10.78 5.86 6.15
CA PRO A 161 11.33 6.71 5.09
C PRO A 161 10.29 7.74 4.63
N ILE A 162 10.12 8.82 5.40
CA ILE A 162 9.00 9.76 5.23
C ILE A 162 9.09 10.58 3.96
N GLY A 163 10.30 10.82 3.43
CA GLY A 163 10.49 11.46 2.13
C GLY A 163 9.89 10.58 1.05
N ASP A 164 10.36 9.34 0.95
CA ASP A 164 9.85 8.37 -0.01
C ASP A 164 8.33 8.17 0.13
N LEU A 165 7.83 7.94 1.36
CA LEU A 165 6.40 7.72 1.55
C LEU A 165 5.55 8.96 1.22
N SER A 166 6.04 10.17 1.51
CA SER A 166 5.33 11.39 1.11
C SER A 166 5.20 11.50 -0.41
N ALA A 167 6.28 11.22 -1.15
CA ALA A 167 6.27 11.23 -2.61
C ALA A 167 5.34 10.17 -3.19
N ALA A 168 5.31 8.97 -2.59
CA ALA A 168 4.39 7.92 -3.00
C ALA A 168 2.93 8.36 -2.82
N MET A 169 2.60 9.03 -1.71
CA MET A 169 1.25 9.55 -1.48
C MET A 169 0.89 10.65 -2.50
N TYR A 170 1.80 11.58 -2.79
CA TYR A 170 1.58 12.59 -3.82
C TYR A 170 1.46 12.00 -5.23
N ALA A 171 2.23 10.96 -5.56
CA ALA A 171 2.09 10.23 -6.81
C ALA A 171 0.70 9.57 -6.92
N ILE A 172 0.21 8.91 -5.86
CA ILE A 172 -1.16 8.35 -5.84
C ILE A 172 -2.20 9.46 -6.06
N ILE A 173 -2.14 10.54 -5.29
CA ILE A 173 -3.13 11.63 -5.34
C ILE A 173 -3.17 12.26 -6.73
N THR A 174 -2.00 12.58 -7.29
CA THR A 174 -1.89 13.22 -8.61
C THR A 174 -2.29 12.29 -9.75
N ILE A 175 -1.95 11.00 -9.68
CA ILE A 175 -2.43 9.99 -10.65
C ILE A 175 -3.95 9.90 -10.61
N LEU A 176 -4.56 9.78 -9.43
CA LEU A 176 -6.02 9.70 -9.30
C LEU A 176 -6.70 10.98 -9.81
N ALA A 177 -6.15 12.15 -9.51
CA ALA A 177 -6.64 13.43 -10.01
C ALA A 177 -6.54 13.53 -11.55
N ALA A 178 -5.41 13.11 -12.12
CA ALA A 178 -5.18 13.10 -13.56
C ALA A 178 -6.10 12.11 -14.28
N LEU A 179 -6.32 10.92 -13.72
CA LEU A 179 -7.30 9.95 -14.23
C LEU A 179 -8.72 10.53 -14.21
N ARG A 180 -9.10 11.20 -13.12
CA ARG A 180 -10.40 11.88 -13.04
C ARG A 180 -10.54 13.00 -14.06
N ALA A 181 -9.48 13.79 -14.28
CA ALA A 181 -9.46 14.84 -15.29
C ALA A 181 -9.55 14.24 -16.71
N ARG A 182 -8.85 13.12 -16.96
CA ARG A 182 -8.91 12.36 -18.20
C ARG A 182 -10.31 11.85 -18.49
N ASP A 183 -11.05 11.34 -17.50
CA ASP A 183 -12.43 10.86 -17.70
C ASP A 183 -13.37 11.96 -18.22
N VAL A 184 -13.06 13.23 -17.93
CA VAL A 184 -13.83 14.38 -18.39
C VAL A 184 -13.32 14.91 -19.73
N THR A 185 -12.01 14.98 -19.91
CA THR A 185 -11.36 15.65 -21.05
C THR A 185 -10.96 14.73 -22.19
N GLY A 186 -10.88 13.42 -21.93
CA GLY A 186 -10.29 12.43 -22.81
C GLY A 186 -8.76 12.50 -22.93
N ARG A 187 -8.09 13.38 -22.18
CA ARG A 187 -6.65 13.66 -22.30
C ARG A 187 -5.90 13.25 -21.04
N GLY A 188 -4.78 12.55 -21.26
CA GLY A 188 -3.79 12.25 -20.24
C GLY A 188 -2.92 13.47 -19.90
N GLN A 189 -2.03 13.31 -18.92
CA GLN A 189 -1.20 14.38 -18.39
C GLN A 189 0.15 13.85 -17.92
N TYR A 190 1.16 14.71 -17.99
CA TYR A 190 2.45 14.51 -17.35
C TYR A 190 2.43 15.01 -15.91
N LEU A 191 2.95 14.21 -15.00
CA LEU A 191 3.06 14.48 -13.58
C LEU A 191 4.53 14.41 -13.17
N ASP A 192 5.09 15.52 -12.69
CA ASP A 192 6.43 15.60 -12.10
C ASP A 192 6.30 15.63 -10.57
N VAL A 193 6.67 14.53 -9.91
CA VAL A 193 6.61 14.38 -8.45
C VAL A 193 8.03 14.37 -7.90
N SER A 194 8.38 15.44 -7.18
CA SER A 194 9.65 15.57 -6.45
C SER A 194 9.50 15.00 -5.02
N ILE A 195 10.41 14.11 -4.62
CA ILE A 195 10.46 13.59 -3.24
C ILE A 195 10.73 14.71 -2.24
N THR A 196 11.64 15.62 -2.60
CA THR A 196 11.99 16.76 -1.75
C THR A 196 10.80 17.72 -1.61
N ASP A 197 10.07 18.00 -2.69
CA ASP A 197 8.94 18.94 -2.66
C ASP A 197 7.74 18.35 -1.92
N ALA A 198 7.50 17.04 -2.11
CA ALA A 198 6.49 16.29 -1.37
C ALA A 198 6.71 16.37 0.14
N LEU A 199 7.96 16.16 0.58
CA LEU A 199 8.29 16.25 2.00
C LEU A 199 8.31 17.70 2.50
N ALA A 200 8.79 18.65 1.70
CA ALA A 200 8.75 20.07 2.03
C ALA A 200 7.30 20.56 2.23
N SER A 201 6.35 20.03 1.45
CA SER A 201 4.93 20.28 1.65
C SER A 201 4.42 19.79 3.01
N TRP A 202 4.89 18.64 3.50
CA TRP A 202 4.57 18.17 4.86
C TRP A 202 5.23 19.00 5.96
N VAL A 203 6.39 19.61 5.67
CA VAL A 203 7.07 20.56 6.58
C VAL A 203 6.40 21.95 6.58
N ALA A 204 5.67 22.32 5.53
CA ALA A 204 5.11 23.65 5.34
C ALA A 204 4.29 24.22 6.53
N PRO A 205 3.50 23.44 7.30
CA PRO A 205 2.86 23.95 8.51
C PRO A 205 3.85 24.53 9.55
N ARG A 206 5.09 24.00 9.61
CA ARG A 206 6.16 24.51 10.48
C ARG A 206 6.81 25.76 9.93
N TYR A 207 6.89 25.87 8.61
CA TYR A 207 7.33 27.12 7.97
C TYR A 207 6.42 28.30 8.36
N GLY A 208 5.10 28.07 8.47
CA GLY A 208 4.17 29.09 8.98
C GLY A 208 4.47 29.57 10.40
N VAL A 209 4.88 28.65 11.29
CA VAL A 209 5.32 28.98 12.67
C VAL A 209 6.60 29.81 12.64
N TRP A 210 7.59 29.40 11.84
CA TRP A 210 8.83 30.13 11.64
C TRP A 210 8.59 31.55 11.12
N ASP A 211 7.76 31.70 10.09
CA ASP A 211 7.50 32.99 9.46
C ASP A 211 6.74 33.94 10.38
N ALA A 212 5.80 33.42 11.20
CA ALA A 212 5.13 34.21 12.23
C ALA A 212 6.09 34.74 13.29
N ALA A 213 6.99 33.89 13.81
CA ALA A 213 8.01 34.31 14.77
C ALA A 213 9.01 35.31 14.16
N ARG A 214 9.46 35.07 12.93
CA ARG A 214 10.35 35.97 12.19
C ARG A 214 9.74 37.36 12.03
N ARG A 215 8.46 37.45 11.67
CA ARG A 215 7.73 38.74 11.60
C ARG A 215 7.64 39.45 12.96
N ALA A 216 7.64 38.69 14.05
CA ALA A 216 7.69 39.22 15.41
C ALA A 216 9.13 39.50 15.91
N GLY A 217 10.15 39.40 15.05
CA GLY A 217 11.55 39.64 15.43
C GLY A 217 12.18 38.54 16.28
N ARG A 218 11.62 37.33 16.25
CA ARG A 218 12.06 36.17 17.03
C ARG A 218 12.56 35.04 16.13
N GLU A 219 13.62 34.36 16.53
CA GLU A 219 14.04 33.10 15.91
C GLU A 219 13.31 31.89 16.53
N VAL A 220 13.00 30.90 15.70
CA VAL A 220 12.37 29.65 16.13
C VAL A 220 13.43 28.59 16.34
N THR A 221 13.45 28.00 17.52
CA THR A 221 14.30 26.87 17.83
C THR A 221 13.63 25.55 17.45
N LYS A 222 14.41 24.46 17.35
CA LYS A 222 13.85 23.12 17.20
C LYS A 222 12.97 22.74 18.40
N ALA A 223 13.33 23.19 19.61
CA ALA A 223 12.54 22.97 20.81
C ALA A 223 11.16 23.64 20.73
N ASP A 224 11.05 24.84 20.17
CA ASP A 224 9.76 25.52 19.96
C ASP A 224 8.78 24.70 19.08
N ILE A 225 9.33 23.88 18.18
CA ILE A 225 8.53 23.04 17.27
C ILE A 225 8.14 21.70 17.91
N LEU A 226 9.07 21.11 18.67
CA LEU A 226 8.96 19.75 19.18
C LEU A 226 8.37 19.65 20.60
N ARG A 227 8.61 20.64 21.46
CA ARG A 227 8.13 20.65 22.85
C ARG A 227 6.71 21.19 22.94
N ARG A 228 5.93 20.57 23.82
CA ARG A 228 4.57 20.96 24.16
C ARG A 228 4.29 20.59 25.61
N ALA A 229 3.69 21.50 26.38
CA ALA A 229 3.56 21.39 27.84
C ALA A 229 3.05 20.04 28.35
N ALA A 230 1.85 19.64 27.94
CA ALA A 230 1.22 18.39 28.39
C ALA A 230 1.12 17.37 27.25
N TYR A 231 2.22 17.19 26.53
CA TYR A 231 2.30 16.28 25.40
C TYR A 231 3.68 15.62 25.36
N GLY A 232 3.73 14.29 25.33
CA GLY A 232 5.00 13.57 25.34
C GLY A 232 4.87 12.07 25.50
N ILE A 233 6.03 11.42 25.60
CA ILE A 233 6.18 9.99 25.86
C ILE A 233 6.86 9.85 27.22
N PHE A 234 6.24 9.09 28.12
CA PHE A 234 6.68 8.91 29.49
C PHE A 234 6.87 7.42 29.78
N GLN A 235 7.88 7.08 30.57
CA GLN A 235 8.10 5.71 31.02
C GLN A 235 7.36 5.47 32.34
N ALA A 236 6.56 4.42 32.42
CA ALA A 236 5.88 3.97 33.63
C ALA A 236 6.80 3.07 34.48
N SER A 237 6.42 2.79 35.73
CA SER A 237 7.25 2.02 36.67
C SER A 237 7.56 0.58 36.22
N ASP A 238 6.72 0.01 35.35
CA ASP A 238 6.88 -1.34 34.77
C ASP A 238 7.70 -1.35 33.47
N GLY A 239 8.34 -0.23 33.13
CA GLY A 239 9.21 -0.08 31.96
C GLY A 239 8.47 0.11 30.63
N LYS A 240 7.13 0.08 30.63
CA LYS A 240 6.31 0.41 29.46
C LYS A 240 6.25 1.91 29.23
N PHE A 241 6.01 2.31 28.00
CA PHE A 241 5.86 3.73 27.63
C PHE A 241 4.40 4.07 27.36
N ILE A 242 3.98 5.23 27.87
CA ILE A 242 2.67 5.83 27.69
C ILE A 242 2.82 7.18 27.00
N THR A 243 1.99 7.43 25.99
CA THR A 243 1.86 8.76 25.40
C THR A 243 0.80 9.54 26.14
N ILE A 244 1.01 10.84 26.28
CA ILE A 244 0.00 11.78 26.77
C ILE A 244 -0.11 12.89 25.72
N GLY A 245 -1.35 13.25 25.37
CA GLY A 245 -1.63 14.27 24.36
C GLY A 245 -2.69 15.28 24.81
N ALA A 246 -2.46 15.96 25.92
CA ALA A 246 -3.41 16.90 26.53
C ALA A 246 -3.14 18.36 26.10
N ILE A 247 -3.29 18.64 24.81
CA ILE A 247 -2.96 19.96 24.23
C ILE A 247 -4.03 21.00 24.62
N GLU A 248 -5.29 20.64 24.46
CA GLU A 248 -6.45 21.47 24.72
C GLU A 248 -6.64 21.69 26.22
N THR A 249 -7.11 22.88 26.59
CA THR A 249 -7.24 23.31 27.99
C THR A 249 -8.07 22.33 28.84
N HIS A 250 -9.18 21.82 28.33
CA HIS A 250 -10.00 20.85 29.07
C HIS A 250 -9.28 19.52 29.31
N PHE A 251 -8.50 19.01 28.34
CA PHE A 251 -7.69 17.81 28.53
C PHE A 251 -6.54 18.06 29.51
N PHE A 252 -5.92 19.24 29.47
CA PHE A 252 -4.89 19.62 30.44
C PHE A 252 -5.45 19.61 31.88
N ARG A 253 -6.65 20.17 32.08
CA ARG A 253 -7.33 20.14 33.39
C ARG A 253 -7.72 18.73 33.84
N ARG A 254 -8.15 17.89 32.91
CA ARG A 254 -8.40 16.45 33.20
C ARG A 254 -7.11 15.73 33.58
N LEU A 255 -6.00 16.01 32.89
CA LEU A 255 -4.69 15.45 33.23
C LEU A 255 -4.27 15.85 34.65
N ILE A 256 -4.41 17.13 35.02
CA ILE A 256 -4.13 17.60 36.38
C ILE A 256 -4.98 16.84 37.41
N ARG A 257 -6.29 16.72 37.18
CA ARG A 257 -7.19 15.98 38.07
C ARG A 257 -6.80 14.50 38.20
N ALA A 258 -6.54 13.86 37.07
CA ALA A 258 -6.20 12.44 36.97
C ALA A 258 -4.88 12.09 37.66
N THR A 259 -3.88 12.97 37.53
CA THR A 259 -2.54 12.76 38.08
C THR A 259 -2.38 13.31 39.50
N GLY A 260 -3.23 14.27 39.91
CA GLY A 260 -3.03 15.05 41.12
C GLY A 260 -1.82 16.00 41.01
N LEU A 261 -1.45 16.42 39.80
CA LEU A 261 -0.30 17.27 39.55
C LEU A 261 -0.49 18.65 40.22
N THR A 262 0.34 18.96 41.21
CA THR A 262 0.27 20.20 42.00
C THR A 262 1.14 21.31 41.39
N GLY A 263 0.75 22.57 41.60
CA GLY A 263 1.54 23.75 41.17
C GLY A 263 1.27 24.19 39.73
N PHE A 264 0.30 23.55 39.07
CA PHE A 264 -0.12 23.85 37.70
C PHE A 264 -1.65 23.95 37.56
N ASP A 265 -2.36 24.04 38.68
CA ASP A 265 -3.81 24.22 38.76
C ASP A 265 -4.25 25.69 38.65
N ASP A 266 -3.31 26.63 38.56
CA ASP A 266 -3.57 28.05 38.33
C ASP A 266 -4.43 28.28 37.06
N PRO A 267 -5.57 29.01 37.16
CA PRO A 267 -6.37 29.40 36.00
C PRO A 267 -5.60 30.12 34.89
N GLU A 268 -4.49 30.82 35.18
CA GLU A 268 -3.65 31.45 34.15
C GLU A 268 -3.13 30.43 33.13
N LEU A 269 -2.90 29.18 33.54
CA LEU A 269 -2.47 28.11 32.63
C LEU A 269 -3.59 27.56 31.73
N ASP A 270 -4.81 28.11 31.80
CA ASP A 270 -5.83 27.88 30.77
C ASP A 270 -5.43 28.53 29.45
N ASP A 271 -4.73 29.66 29.51
CA ASP A 271 -4.13 30.31 28.36
C ASP A 271 -3.03 29.42 27.76
N TYR A 272 -3.10 29.21 26.44
CA TYR A 272 -2.17 28.32 25.75
C TYR A 272 -0.73 28.86 25.74
N ALA A 273 -0.54 30.16 25.61
CA ALA A 273 0.79 30.80 25.60
C ALA A 273 1.41 30.76 27.00
N ALA A 274 0.64 31.08 28.05
CA ALA A 274 1.09 30.98 29.44
C ALA A 274 1.51 29.54 29.77
N ARG A 275 0.70 28.54 29.37
CA ARG A 275 1.03 27.13 29.52
C ARG A 275 2.25 26.71 28.71
N THR A 276 2.40 27.23 27.49
CA THR A 276 3.56 26.95 26.63
C THR A 276 4.86 27.46 27.26
N ALA A 277 4.83 28.63 27.91
CA ALA A 277 5.98 29.19 28.62
C ALA A 277 6.45 28.32 29.81
N ARG A 278 5.57 27.47 30.35
CA ARG A 278 5.85 26.54 31.46
C ARG A 278 6.07 25.10 30.99
N THR A 279 6.33 24.88 29.69
CA THR A 279 6.41 23.54 29.10
C THR A 279 7.42 22.63 29.80
N GLU A 280 8.61 23.15 30.09
CA GLU A 280 9.69 22.37 30.70
C GLU A 280 9.35 21.97 32.14
N ASP A 281 8.82 22.92 32.94
CA ASP A 281 8.36 22.65 34.30
C ASP A 281 7.26 21.58 34.34
N ILE A 282 6.27 21.70 33.46
CA ILE A 282 5.15 20.76 33.38
C ILE A 282 5.65 19.36 33.00
N GLN A 283 6.52 19.25 31.99
CA GLN A 283 7.07 17.94 31.60
C GLN A 283 7.97 17.34 32.70
N ALA A 284 8.79 18.15 33.35
CA ALA A 284 9.67 17.72 34.44
C ALA A 284 8.88 17.23 35.66
N ALA A 285 7.72 17.81 35.94
CA ALA A 285 6.84 17.37 37.02
C ALA A 285 6.01 16.13 36.64
N LEU A 286 5.57 16.01 35.38
CA LEU A 286 4.82 14.85 34.90
C LEU A 286 5.66 13.57 34.87
N ALA A 287 6.91 13.64 34.40
CA ALA A 287 7.75 12.45 34.22
C ALA A 287 7.89 11.56 35.48
N PRO A 288 8.30 12.06 36.66
CA PRO A 288 8.38 11.24 37.87
C PRO A 288 7.01 10.77 38.36
N LEU A 289 5.96 11.57 38.16
CA LEU A 289 4.60 11.22 38.54
C LEU A 289 4.13 9.99 37.74
N ILE A 290 4.27 10.03 36.41
CA ILE A 290 3.96 8.89 35.55
C ILE A 290 4.87 7.69 35.85
N GLY A 291 6.16 7.93 36.11
CA GLY A 291 7.12 6.89 36.47
C GLY A 291 6.83 6.16 37.79
N ALA A 292 5.96 6.71 38.65
CA ALA A 292 5.67 6.14 39.97
C ALA A 292 4.66 4.97 39.95
N LYS A 293 3.91 4.77 38.86
CA LYS A 293 2.88 3.73 38.77
C LYS A 293 2.98 2.94 37.46
N PRO A 294 2.52 1.67 37.41
CA PRO A 294 2.61 0.87 36.20
C PRO A 294 1.61 1.36 35.15
N TYR A 295 1.90 1.09 33.87
CA TYR A 295 1.05 1.50 32.74
C TYR A 295 -0.43 1.17 32.95
N GLY A 296 -0.74 -0.05 33.39
CA GLY A 296 -2.13 -0.51 33.52
C GLY A 296 -2.96 0.26 34.57
N LEU A 297 -2.30 0.90 35.54
CA LEU A 297 -2.98 1.78 36.49
C LEU A 297 -3.23 3.14 35.88
N TRP A 298 -2.23 3.73 35.20
CA TRP A 298 -2.42 4.99 34.48
C TRP A 298 -3.49 4.88 33.40
N ALA A 299 -3.50 3.78 32.65
CA ALA A 299 -4.50 3.55 31.62
C ALA A 299 -5.93 3.61 32.18
N LYS A 300 -6.20 2.93 33.30
CA LYS A 300 -7.51 2.96 33.96
C LYS A 300 -7.89 4.36 34.46
N VAL A 301 -6.94 5.09 35.03
CA VAL A 301 -7.16 6.45 35.54
C VAL A 301 -7.44 7.42 34.40
N PHE A 302 -6.64 7.38 33.34
CA PHE A 302 -6.80 8.26 32.17
C PHE A 302 -8.04 7.94 31.35
N GLU A 303 -8.43 6.67 31.26
CA GLU A 303 -9.70 6.27 30.65
C GLU A 303 -10.89 6.80 31.45
N ALA A 304 -10.88 6.66 32.79
CA ALA A 304 -11.96 7.15 33.65
C ALA A 304 -12.11 8.68 33.62
N GLU A 305 -10.99 9.40 33.44
CA GLU A 305 -10.95 10.87 33.40
C GLU A 305 -11.00 11.45 31.98
N ASP A 306 -11.13 10.60 30.95
CA ASP A 306 -11.18 10.97 29.54
C ASP A 306 -9.98 11.88 29.13
N VAL A 307 -8.78 11.42 29.51
CA VAL A 307 -7.47 12.02 29.16
C VAL A 307 -6.94 11.32 27.90
N PRO A 308 -6.48 12.04 26.86
CA PRO A 308 -5.90 11.41 25.67
C PRO A 308 -4.56 10.73 25.99
N PHE A 309 -4.53 9.40 25.88
CA PHE A 309 -3.32 8.58 26.06
C PHE A 309 -3.32 7.35 25.14
N ALA A 310 -2.14 6.77 24.92
CA ALA A 310 -1.99 5.48 24.21
C ALA A 310 -0.72 4.74 24.65
N PRO A 311 -0.62 3.41 24.48
CA PRO A 311 0.64 2.70 24.60
C PRO A 311 1.58 3.02 23.43
N VAL A 312 2.90 2.98 23.67
CA VAL A 312 3.88 2.97 22.58
C VAL A 312 4.12 1.53 22.13
N ASN A 313 3.55 1.16 20.99
CA ASN A 313 3.64 -0.18 20.43
C ASN A 313 4.92 -0.38 19.60
N ALA A 314 5.62 -1.49 19.79
CA ALA A 314 6.68 -1.93 18.90
C ALA A 314 6.11 -2.71 17.70
N LEU A 315 6.94 -3.01 16.69
CA LEU A 315 6.52 -3.78 15.50
C LEU A 315 5.95 -5.17 15.87
N LYS A 316 6.50 -5.82 16.91
CA LYS A 316 5.96 -7.09 17.44
C LYS A 316 4.56 -6.91 18.03
N ASP A 317 4.30 -5.76 18.63
CA ASP A 317 3.02 -5.45 19.24
C ASP A 317 2.03 -5.17 18.11
N LEU A 318 2.39 -4.47 17.03
CA LEU A 318 1.54 -4.39 15.84
C LEU A 318 1.30 -5.75 15.17
N ALA A 319 2.26 -6.68 15.25
CA ALA A 319 2.12 -8.03 14.73
C ALA A 319 1.17 -8.91 15.54
N ASN A 320 1.13 -8.71 16.85
CA ASN A 320 0.31 -9.47 17.79
C ASN A 320 -1.02 -8.79 18.10
N ALA A 321 -1.03 -7.45 18.09
CA ALA A 321 -2.16 -6.54 18.20
C ALA A 321 -2.86 -6.47 16.85
N ILE A 322 -3.38 -7.62 16.47
CA ILE A 322 -4.73 -7.72 15.93
C ILE A 322 -5.69 -7.50 17.13
N ASP A 323 -5.48 -6.41 17.90
CA ASP A 323 -6.36 -5.98 18.99
C ASP A 323 -7.69 -5.51 18.40
N ASP A 324 -8.77 -5.45 19.17
CA ASP A 324 -10.11 -5.05 18.69
C ASP A 324 -10.11 -3.80 17.79
N HIS A 325 -9.20 -2.85 18.02
CA HIS A 325 -8.99 -1.70 17.13
C HIS A 325 -8.44 -2.09 15.75
N PHE A 326 -7.30 -2.78 15.63
CA PHE A 326 -6.68 -3.15 14.34
C PHE A 326 -7.23 -4.44 13.71
N GLY A 327 -7.73 -5.35 14.55
CA GLY A 327 -8.38 -6.63 14.24
C GLY A 327 -9.78 -6.50 13.65
N SER A 328 -10.39 -5.32 13.72
CA SER A 328 -11.62 -4.99 12.99
C SER A 328 -11.44 -4.96 11.45
N GLY A 329 -10.28 -5.35 10.91
CA GLY A 329 -9.96 -5.38 9.48
C GLY A 329 -9.03 -4.27 8.99
N HIS A 330 -8.31 -3.56 9.88
CA HIS A 330 -7.37 -2.48 9.50
C HIS A 330 -5.98 -3.01 9.09
N VAL A 331 -5.59 -4.19 9.57
CA VAL A 331 -4.32 -4.85 9.22
C VAL A 331 -4.66 -6.26 8.75
N GLY A 332 -5.03 -6.38 7.47
CA GLY A 332 -5.39 -7.67 6.86
C GLY A 332 -4.26 -8.68 6.86
N CYS A 333 -4.42 -9.76 7.64
CA CYS A 333 -3.57 -10.94 7.59
C CYS A 333 -4.09 -11.91 6.52
N LEU A 334 -3.24 -12.41 5.61
CA LEU A 334 -3.59 -13.59 4.80
C LEU A 334 -2.43 -14.58 4.59
N VAL A 335 -2.87 -15.83 4.61
CA VAL A 335 -2.18 -17.11 4.76
C VAL A 335 -1.40 -17.54 3.51
N GLY A 336 -0.15 -17.96 3.73
CA GLY A 336 0.60 -18.88 2.87
C GLY A 336 1.20 -20.00 3.74
N ARG A 337 1.66 -21.11 3.14
CA ARG A 337 2.26 -22.27 3.85
C ARG A 337 3.44 -21.91 4.77
N GLN A 338 3.98 -20.70 4.66
CA GLN A 338 4.87 -20.09 5.63
C GLN A 338 4.17 -18.89 6.26
N LYS A 339 3.84 -18.97 7.55
CA LYS A 339 3.24 -17.89 8.35
C LYS A 339 4.16 -16.66 8.32
N ARG A 340 3.93 -15.72 7.39
CA ARG A 340 4.61 -14.42 7.34
C ARG A 340 3.60 -13.31 7.59
N TYR A 341 3.89 -12.40 8.52
CA TYR A 341 3.04 -11.24 8.83
C TYR A 341 3.04 -10.26 7.66
N ARG A 342 1.86 -9.75 7.29
CA ARG A 342 1.69 -8.78 6.19
C ARG A 342 0.62 -7.76 6.58
N PRO A 343 0.90 -6.45 6.51
CA PRO A 343 -0.13 -5.44 6.74
C PRO A 343 -1.16 -5.46 5.61
N GLY A 344 -2.45 -5.38 5.89
CA GLY A 344 -3.49 -5.35 4.85
C GLY A 344 -3.82 -3.94 4.36
N TYR A 345 -4.92 -3.83 3.63
CA TYR A 345 -5.39 -2.61 2.98
C TYR A 345 -5.87 -1.57 4.02
N PHE A 346 -5.31 -0.37 3.98
CA PHE A 346 -5.57 0.68 4.97
C PHE A 346 -6.74 1.62 4.62
N CYS A 347 -7.17 1.69 3.36
CA CYS A 347 -8.20 2.65 2.94
C CYS A 347 -9.60 2.02 2.98
N ARG A 348 -10.35 2.18 4.07
CA ARG A 348 -11.72 1.66 4.15
C ARG A 348 -12.68 2.50 3.32
N LEU A 349 -13.21 1.92 2.25
CA LEU A 349 -14.32 2.52 1.51
C LEU A 349 -15.64 1.98 2.07
N GLY A 350 -16.37 2.82 2.81
CA GLY A 350 -17.57 2.45 3.58
C GLY A 350 -18.75 1.86 2.77
N ARG A 351 -18.66 1.82 1.43
CA ARG A 351 -19.62 1.18 0.52
C ARG A 351 -18.98 0.50 -0.70
N ALA A 352 -17.67 0.25 -0.72
CA ALA A 352 -17.16 -0.74 -1.66
C ALA A 352 -17.71 -2.08 -1.20
N LEU A 353 -18.38 -2.82 -2.09
CA LEU A 353 -18.96 -4.14 -1.85
C LEU A 353 -17.86 -5.11 -1.40
N HIS A 354 -17.50 -5.08 -0.12
CA HIS A 354 -16.33 -5.75 0.42
C HIS A 354 -16.66 -7.19 0.81
N ASP A 355 -17.21 -7.97 -0.12
CA ASP A 355 -17.25 -9.42 0.04
C ASP A 355 -15.99 -10.02 -0.55
N ARG A 356 -15.00 -10.17 0.35
CA ARG A 356 -13.77 -10.97 0.23
C ARG A 356 -12.78 -10.51 -0.83
N CYS A 357 -11.63 -10.02 -0.35
CA CYS A 357 -10.41 -9.87 -1.12
C CYS A 357 -10.08 -11.22 -1.82
N PRO A 358 -9.86 -11.28 -3.14
CA PRO A 358 -9.52 -12.51 -3.83
C PRO A 358 -8.18 -13.04 -3.30
N LYS A 359 -8.18 -14.28 -2.81
CA LYS A 359 -6.97 -14.99 -2.37
C LYS A 359 -6.11 -15.30 -3.61
N TYR A 360 -5.06 -14.52 -3.86
CA TYR A 360 -4.09 -14.85 -4.90
C TYR A 360 -3.16 -15.98 -4.41
N ILE A 361 -3.17 -17.12 -5.11
CA ILE A 361 -2.20 -18.20 -4.93
C ILE A 361 -1.05 -17.96 -5.91
N LEU A 362 0.16 -17.82 -5.40
CA LEU A 362 1.39 -17.77 -6.20
C LEU A 362 1.65 -19.19 -6.76
N LEU A 363 1.36 -19.41 -8.04
CA LEU A 363 1.69 -20.64 -8.76
C LEU A 363 3.07 -20.49 -9.41
N THR A 364 4.10 -21.04 -8.77
CA THR A 364 5.41 -21.21 -9.41
C THR A 364 5.41 -22.55 -10.15
N VAL A 365 5.24 -22.53 -11.47
CA VAL A 365 5.33 -23.73 -12.31
C VAL A 365 6.80 -23.98 -12.68
N ARG A 366 7.38 -25.10 -12.22
CA ARG A 366 8.63 -25.63 -12.77
C ARG A 366 8.28 -26.77 -13.72
N VAL A 367 8.57 -26.59 -15.01
CA VAL A 367 8.48 -27.65 -16.02
C VAL A 367 9.85 -28.32 -16.12
N SER A 368 9.92 -29.63 -15.89
CA SER A 368 11.09 -30.45 -16.22
C SER A 368 10.70 -31.48 -17.28
N GLN A 369 11.24 -31.36 -18.49
CA GLN A 369 11.14 -32.40 -19.50
C GLN A 369 12.23 -33.43 -19.26
N ALA A 370 11.88 -34.72 -19.33
CA ALA A 370 12.83 -35.82 -19.36
C ALA A 370 12.60 -36.62 -20.65
N GLU A 371 13.51 -36.51 -21.61
CA GLU A 371 13.55 -37.40 -22.76
C GLU A 371 14.62 -38.47 -22.55
N ARG A 372 14.25 -39.75 -22.70
CA ARG A 372 15.21 -40.86 -22.80
C ARG A 372 15.66 -40.97 -24.24
N ASN A 373 16.92 -40.63 -24.50
CA ASN A 373 17.54 -40.86 -25.79
C ASN A 373 18.16 -42.27 -25.82
N HIS A 374 17.62 -43.19 -26.62
CA HIS A 374 17.98 -44.62 -26.58
C HIS A 374 19.35 -44.98 -27.19
N ARG A 375 20.26 -44.03 -27.40
CA ARG A 375 21.59 -44.33 -27.99
C ARG A 375 22.82 -43.74 -27.32
N ARG A 376 22.73 -42.90 -26.29
CA ARG A 376 23.90 -42.47 -25.48
C ARG A 376 23.48 -42.18 -24.05
N ASN A 377 24.11 -42.86 -23.10
CA ASN A 377 23.78 -42.83 -21.67
C ASN A 377 24.31 -41.53 -20.99
N GLN A 378 23.84 -40.36 -21.43
CA GLN A 378 24.18 -39.06 -20.83
C GLN A 378 22.97 -38.12 -20.78
N MET A 379 22.74 -37.52 -19.59
CA MET A 379 21.77 -36.44 -19.37
C MET A 379 22.27 -35.15 -20.03
N CYS A 380 21.53 -34.63 -21.00
CA CYS A 380 21.76 -33.29 -21.55
C CYS A 380 20.62 -32.36 -21.12
N ARG A 381 20.93 -31.22 -20.49
CA ARG A 381 19.94 -30.18 -20.14
C ARG A 381 19.84 -29.18 -21.28
N ARG A 382 18.67 -29.08 -21.91
CA ARG A 382 18.28 -27.94 -22.75
C ARG A 382 17.00 -27.32 -22.20
N SER A 383 16.96 -26.00 -22.15
CA SER A 383 15.78 -25.21 -21.76
C SER A 383 14.96 -24.87 -23.00
N CYS A 384 13.71 -25.32 -23.05
CA CYS A 384 12.72 -24.86 -24.02
C CYS A 384 11.53 -24.26 -23.26
N THR A 385 11.05 -23.11 -23.72
CA THR A 385 9.91 -22.38 -23.14
C THR A 385 8.67 -22.73 -23.96
N LEU A 386 7.68 -23.38 -23.35
CA LEU A 386 6.37 -23.65 -23.95
C LEU A 386 5.29 -23.04 -23.07
N SER A 387 4.27 -22.43 -23.69
CA SER A 387 3.14 -21.86 -22.98
C SER A 387 2.22 -22.98 -22.46
N ILE A 388 1.57 -22.75 -21.31
CA ILE A 388 0.62 -23.70 -20.70
C ILE A 388 -0.56 -24.04 -21.64
N GLN A 389 -0.90 -23.15 -22.57
CA GLN A 389 -1.98 -23.37 -23.54
C GLN A 389 -1.58 -24.37 -24.63
N ASP A 390 -0.30 -24.46 -24.99
CA ASP A 390 0.19 -25.39 -26.00
C ASP A 390 0.33 -26.81 -25.45
N PHE A 391 0.66 -26.95 -24.15
CA PHE A 391 0.86 -28.25 -23.50
C PHE A 391 -0.41 -29.14 -23.45
N PHE A 392 -1.60 -28.53 -23.42
CA PHE A 392 -2.88 -29.26 -23.42
C PHE A 392 -3.49 -29.47 -24.82
N ARG A 393 -2.93 -28.83 -25.87
CA ARG A 393 -3.38 -29.02 -27.26
C ARG A 393 -2.91 -30.35 -27.86
N ASP A 394 -1.77 -30.86 -27.41
CA ASP A 394 -1.08 -32.02 -28.01
C ASP A 394 -1.38 -33.37 -27.32
N GLY A 395 -2.45 -33.46 -26.51
CA GLY A 395 -2.94 -34.73 -25.98
C GLY A 395 -2.08 -35.37 -24.88
N HIS A 396 -1.17 -34.62 -24.25
CA HIS A 396 -0.36 -35.13 -23.14
C HIS A 396 -1.16 -35.23 -21.84
N SER A 397 -1.02 -36.37 -21.13
CA SER A 397 -1.56 -36.56 -19.79
C SER A 397 -0.48 -36.24 -18.74
N CYS A 398 -0.85 -35.45 -17.73
CA CYS A 398 0.04 -35.10 -16.62
C CYS A 398 -0.40 -35.84 -15.35
N VAL A 399 0.52 -36.59 -14.73
CA VAL A 399 0.30 -37.22 -13.42
C VAL A 399 0.79 -36.26 -12.34
N LEU A 400 -0.15 -35.63 -11.62
CA LEU A 400 0.14 -34.84 -10.43
C LEU A 400 0.48 -35.79 -9.27
N SER A 401 1.73 -35.77 -8.80
CA SER A 401 2.13 -36.41 -7.54
C SER A 401 2.31 -35.35 -6.47
N MET A 402 1.50 -35.43 -5.41
CA MET A 402 1.64 -34.56 -4.24
C MET A 402 2.65 -35.18 -3.27
N LYS A 403 3.69 -34.43 -2.92
CA LYS A 403 4.68 -34.83 -1.90
C LYS A 403 4.29 -34.21 -0.55
N HIS A 404 3.97 -35.03 0.44
CA HIS A 404 3.79 -34.61 1.82
C HIS A 404 4.98 -35.04 2.67
N GLY A 405 5.81 -34.09 3.09
CA GLY A 405 6.80 -34.25 4.17
C GLY A 405 7.92 -35.29 3.97
N PRO A 406 8.96 -35.25 4.82
CA PRO A 406 10.02 -36.25 4.84
C PRO A 406 9.60 -37.38 5.80
N ASP A 407 9.01 -38.43 5.23
CA ASP A 407 8.62 -39.73 5.80
C ASP A 407 7.13 -39.99 5.61
N GLN A 408 6.78 -40.56 4.45
CA GLN A 408 5.80 -41.64 4.26
C GLN A 408 5.55 -41.90 2.76
N SER A 409 5.14 -43.13 2.46
CA SER A 409 5.04 -43.78 1.15
C SER A 409 4.11 -43.12 0.13
N TYR A 410 4.46 -43.26 -1.15
CA TYR A 410 3.69 -42.83 -2.32
C TYR A 410 2.25 -43.41 -2.35
N THR A 411 1.23 -42.56 -2.35
CA THR A 411 -0.13 -42.94 -2.77
C THR A 411 -0.33 -42.66 -4.27
N LYS A 412 -0.87 -43.65 -5.00
CA LYS A 412 -1.23 -43.58 -6.43
C LYS A 412 -2.12 -42.34 -6.70
N GLY A 413 -1.65 -41.43 -7.56
CA GLY A 413 -2.42 -40.27 -8.02
C GLY A 413 -3.61 -40.67 -8.89
N ARG A 414 -4.69 -39.88 -8.86
CA ARG A 414 -5.84 -40.01 -9.77
C ARG A 414 -5.50 -39.44 -11.15
N THR A 415 -5.81 -40.21 -12.20
CA THR A 415 -5.83 -39.73 -13.58
C THR A 415 -7.09 -38.89 -13.79
N LEU A 416 -6.93 -37.63 -14.19
CA LEU A 416 -8.04 -36.81 -14.69
C LEU A 416 -8.17 -37.05 -16.20
N SER A 417 -9.25 -37.71 -16.61
CA SER A 417 -9.65 -37.82 -18.02
C SER A 417 -10.78 -36.83 -18.27
N LEU A 418 -10.55 -35.84 -19.14
CA LEU A 418 -11.62 -34.99 -19.68
C LEU A 418 -12.18 -35.67 -20.96
N PRO A 419 -13.51 -35.67 -21.18
CA PRO A 419 -14.08 -36.26 -22.39
C PRO A 419 -13.80 -35.38 -23.62
N PRO A 420 -13.75 -35.97 -24.84
CA PRO A 420 -13.49 -35.23 -26.06
C PRO A 420 -14.65 -34.28 -26.39
N ILE A 421 -14.31 -33.08 -26.86
CA ILE A 421 -15.26 -32.04 -27.27
C ILE A 421 -15.94 -32.50 -28.58
N CYS A 422 -17.26 -32.71 -28.56
CA CYS A 422 -18.06 -32.86 -29.77
C CYS A 422 -18.12 -31.52 -30.53
N ALA A 423 -17.73 -31.56 -31.80
CA ALA A 423 -17.85 -30.44 -32.73
C ALA A 423 -19.32 -30.15 -33.07
N ILE A 424 -19.76 -28.89 -32.92
CA ILE A 424 -21.01 -28.39 -33.50
C ILE A 424 -20.64 -27.35 -34.57
N SER A 425 -21.07 -27.60 -35.80
CA SER A 425 -20.83 -26.77 -37.00
C SER A 425 -21.59 -25.43 -36.94
N PRO A 426 -21.03 -24.30 -37.44
CA PRO A 426 -21.69 -22.99 -37.37
C PRO A 426 -22.69 -22.76 -38.51
N LYS A 427 -23.84 -22.15 -38.22
CA LYS A 427 -24.70 -21.49 -39.21
C LYS A 427 -24.19 -20.06 -39.49
N PRO A 428 -24.26 -19.55 -40.74
CA PRO A 428 -23.80 -18.21 -41.06
C PRO A 428 -24.87 -17.15 -40.73
N ASN A 429 -24.42 -16.00 -40.22
CA ASN A 429 -25.17 -14.77 -39.91
C ASN A 429 -25.87 -14.65 -38.55
N SER A 430 -25.09 -14.37 -37.50
CA SER A 430 -25.50 -13.50 -36.37
C SER A 430 -24.26 -13.06 -35.56
N PRO A 431 -24.21 -11.82 -35.03
CA PRO A 431 -23.00 -11.24 -34.43
C PRO A 431 -22.73 -11.74 -33.00
N ALA A 432 -21.50 -12.19 -32.78
CA ALA A 432 -20.77 -12.44 -31.53
C ALA A 432 -21.46 -13.24 -30.38
N PRO A 433 -20.99 -14.45 -30.04
CA PRO A 433 -21.31 -15.09 -28.77
C PRO A 433 -20.22 -14.86 -27.70
N PHE A 434 -20.68 -14.69 -26.47
CA PHE A 434 -19.95 -14.66 -25.22
C PHE A 434 -18.90 -15.78 -25.11
N ALA A 435 -17.66 -15.43 -24.78
CA ALA A 435 -16.65 -16.40 -24.39
C ALA A 435 -16.94 -16.91 -22.95
N HIS A 436 -17.43 -18.14 -22.84
CA HIS A 436 -17.54 -18.85 -21.56
C HIS A 436 -16.14 -19.11 -20.99
N GLN A 437 -15.81 -18.50 -19.84
CA GLN A 437 -14.66 -18.91 -19.02
C GLN A 437 -15.06 -20.12 -18.15
N LEU A 438 -14.35 -21.23 -18.30
CA LEU A 438 -14.41 -22.36 -17.38
C LEU A 438 -13.78 -21.94 -16.02
N VAL A 439 -14.57 -21.94 -14.96
CA VAL A 439 -14.08 -21.85 -13.57
C VAL A 439 -14.19 -23.25 -12.98
N ALA A 440 -13.06 -23.86 -12.60
CA ALA A 440 -13.05 -25.08 -11.80
C ALA A 440 -13.05 -24.68 -10.31
N GLU A 441 -14.21 -24.76 -9.65
CA GLU A 441 -14.31 -24.70 -8.19
C GLU A 441 -13.93 -26.06 -7.59
N ILE A 442 -12.86 -26.10 -6.80
CA ILE A 442 -12.58 -27.25 -5.93
C ILE A 442 -13.34 -27.00 -4.62
N GLY A 443 -14.57 -27.50 -4.55
CA GLY A 443 -15.35 -27.53 -3.31
C GLY A 443 -14.86 -28.66 -2.41
N THR A 444 -14.29 -28.32 -1.25
CA THR A 444 -14.19 -29.25 -0.12
C THR A 444 -15.54 -29.24 0.60
N GLY A 445 -16.42 -30.16 0.25
CA GLY A 445 -17.74 -30.27 0.86
C GLY A 445 -17.70 -30.95 2.22
N GLU A 446 -18.53 -30.46 3.14
CA GLU A 446 -19.48 -31.27 3.90
C GLU A 446 -20.77 -30.44 4.04
N ALA A 447 -21.84 -30.88 3.39
CA ALA A 447 -23.18 -30.31 3.53
C ALA A 447 -24.15 -31.46 3.80
N HIS A 448 -24.79 -31.43 4.97
CA HIS A 448 -25.87 -32.33 5.33
C HIS A 448 -27.14 -31.99 4.51
N LEU A 449 -27.71 -33.03 3.90
CA LEU A 449 -29.00 -33.01 3.22
C LEU A 449 -30.15 -32.66 4.19
N ARG A 450 -30.92 -31.62 3.86
CA ARG A 450 -32.36 -31.56 4.17
C ARG A 450 -33.12 -31.12 2.93
N GLN A 451 -34.00 -32.02 2.48
CA GLN A 451 -34.97 -31.79 1.41
C GLN A 451 -36.11 -30.89 1.90
N SER A 452 -36.52 -29.95 1.06
CA SER A 452 -37.92 -29.53 0.98
C SER A 452 -38.23 -29.06 -0.44
N ASN A 453 -38.98 -29.88 -1.16
CA ASN A 453 -39.73 -29.50 -2.35
C ASN A 453 -40.75 -28.43 -1.99
N VAL A 454 -41.03 -27.47 -2.88
CA VAL A 454 -42.38 -27.13 -3.40
C VAL A 454 -42.21 -26.25 -4.64
N ALA A 455 -43.00 -26.58 -5.66
CA ALA A 455 -43.06 -26.00 -6.99
C ALA A 455 -43.88 -24.70 -7.07
N GLU A 456 -43.61 -23.95 -8.15
CA GLU A 456 -44.48 -23.07 -8.96
C GLU A 456 -45.76 -22.44 -8.37
N ARG A 457 -45.89 -21.12 -8.57
CA ARG A 457 -47.04 -20.52 -9.28
C ARG A 457 -46.79 -19.05 -9.66
N MET A 458 -47.12 -18.74 -10.92
CA MET A 458 -47.32 -17.39 -11.46
C MET A 458 -48.63 -16.77 -10.94
N HIS A 459 -48.63 -15.43 -10.94
CA HIS A 459 -49.74 -14.46 -11.17
C HIS A 459 -49.98 -13.44 -10.05
N GLY A 460 -50.02 -12.17 -10.46
CA GLY A 460 -50.96 -11.17 -9.92
C GLY A 460 -50.36 -9.99 -9.17
N SER A 461 -50.10 -8.88 -9.88
CA SER A 461 -50.25 -7.53 -9.32
C SER A 461 -51.75 -7.27 -9.03
N PRO A 462 -52.07 -6.53 -7.96
CA PRO A 462 -52.36 -5.09 -8.03
C PRO A 462 -51.72 -4.33 -6.84
N GLY A 463 -51.31 -3.06 -6.90
CA GLY A 463 -52.12 -1.85 -7.13
C GLY A 463 -52.49 -1.19 -5.79
N LEU A 464 -52.38 0.15 -5.72
CA LEU A 464 -52.73 1.11 -4.63
C LEU A 464 -51.68 1.31 -3.51
N GLN A 465 -51.44 2.51 -2.94
CA GLN A 465 -51.85 3.89 -3.26
C GLN A 465 -50.97 4.85 -2.43
N LEU A 466 -50.84 6.08 -2.92
CA LEU A 466 -50.23 7.24 -2.27
C LEU A 466 -50.96 7.67 -0.99
N HIS A 467 -50.23 8.15 0.01
CA HIS A 467 -50.77 9.18 0.91
C HIS A 467 -49.70 10.18 1.37
N ASN A 468 -49.90 11.43 0.94
CA ASN A 468 -49.28 12.66 1.46
C ASN A 468 -49.78 12.95 2.88
N GLY A 469 -48.94 13.58 3.71
CA GLY A 469 -49.37 14.13 5.01
C GLY A 469 -48.26 14.81 5.83
N ARG A 470 -47.91 16.04 5.44
CA ARG A 470 -47.53 17.15 6.35
C ARG A 470 -48.57 18.26 6.10
N PRO A 471 -48.88 19.21 7.03
CA PRO A 471 -47.92 19.84 7.95
C PRO A 471 -48.43 20.25 9.35
N SER A 472 -47.49 20.57 10.23
CA SER A 472 -47.50 21.70 11.18
C SER A 472 -46.09 21.94 11.67
#